data_AF-A0A2M8FWY2-F1
#
_entry.id   AF-A0A2M8FWY2-F1
#
_cell.length_a   1.000
_cell.length_b   1.000
_cell.length_c   1.000
_cell.angle_alpha   90.00
_cell.angle_beta   90.00
_cell.angle_gamma   90.00
#
_symmetry.space_group_name_H-M   'P 1'
#
loop_
_entity.id
_entity.type
_entity.pdbx_description
1 polymer ?
#
loop_
_entity_poly.entity_id
_entity_poly.type
_entity_poly.pdbx_seq_one_letter_code
_entity_poly.pdbx_strand_id
1 'polypeptide(L)'
;MIKFISGCIIPIVVCFFVSLAHAEVLRVLDFQTIVYDENGNVTQDEFVDVNIQIVDENNTPLFEEDHFEVPVTNGAVKLDIGETLGGVPSNVLNPTDGRKFLNVRINETSPFSLLPLSSVPYSIWSDKAMAVADGSITANSLQDGIVEARHFSPNFDISSLGGSATDAQIPEGIARDTEVIQDITNAVNNLQAVGVQLDQNGTFAAQLGETVQIAMENLFTRIGEETGARIAADSDLQSQVIQNQNNIDLLLNRPIPDVGVDLSTQSGSTTTFQSAFSRLDTRVPGGNELGVIQLAETIISPGEECKPLTAPVVNMWLTNSHADYSDNGTATSFISYWHLYNRAYNFGGVIHCSYGILYKLSNYRGDVKFDLNGTTLHWTITEIR
;
A
#
# COMPACT_ATOMS: atom_id res chain seq x y z
N MET A 1 9.86 32.79 -1.01
CA MET A 1 8.38 32.78 -0.90
C MET A 1 7.68 33.88 -1.71
N ILE A 2 8.37 34.94 -2.18
CA ILE A 2 7.77 36.03 -2.99
C ILE A 2 7.64 35.69 -4.50
N LYS A 3 8.35 34.68 -5.02
CA LYS A 3 8.33 34.34 -6.46
C LYS A 3 7.12 33.50 -6.92
N PHE A 4 6.26 33.02 -6.01
CA PHE A 4 5.15 32.12 -6.37
C PHE A 4 3.80 32.84 -6.58
N ILE A 5 3.65 34.09 -6.12
CA ILE A 5 2.38 34.84 -6.22
C ILE A 5 2.24 35.55 -7.58
N SER A 6 3.35 35.82 -8.28
CA SER A 6 3.33 36.52 -9.57
C SER A 6 2.77 35.69 -10.74
N GLY A 7 2.75 34.36 -10.62
CA GLY A 7 2.34 33.46 -11.72
C GLY A 7 0.83 33.34 -11.94
N CYS A 8 0.00 33.58 -10.92
CA CYS A 8 -1.45 33.37 -11.00
C CYS A 8 -2.26 34.63 -11.29
N ILE A 9 -1.71 35.83 -11.08
CA ILE A 9 -2.45 37.08 -11.25
C ILE A 9 -2.58 37.46 -12.73
N ILE A 10 -1.55 37.19 -13.54
CA ILE A 10 -1.50 37.55 -14.96
C ILE A 10 -2.60 36.87 -15.80
N PRO A 11 -2.86 35.55 -15.70
CA PRO A 11 -3.92 34.93 -16.51
C PRO A 11 -5.33 35.37 -16.10
N ILE A 12 -5.57 35.71 -14.84
CA ILE A 12 -6.89 36.19 -14.36
C ILE A 12 -7.18 37.59 -14.90
N VAL A 13 -6.19 38.48 -14.89
CA VAL A 13 -6.33 39.84 -15.46
C VAL A 13 -6.57 39.76 -16.97
N VAL A 14 -5.87 38.88 -17.70
CA VAL A 14 -6.07 38.70 -19.14
C VAL A 14 -7.46 38.12 -19.46
N CYS A 15 -7.98 37.19 -18.66
CA CYS A 15 -9.34 36.66 -18.88
C CYS A 15 -10.44 37.71 -18.61
N PHE A 16 -10.22 38.64 -17.67
CA PHE A 16 -11.20 39.68 -17.36
C PHE A 16 -11.31 40.78 -18.43
N PHE A 17 -10.23 41.03 -19.19
CA PHE A 17 -10.24 42.03 -20.26
C PHE A 17 -10.77 41.51 -21.61
N VAL A 18 -10.79 40.19 -21.83
CA VAL A 18 -11.30 39.60 -23.09
C VAL A 18 -12.83 39.48 -23.10
N SER A 19 -13.49 39.49 -21.95
CA SER A 19 -14.97 39.43 -21.84
C SER A 19 -15.68 40.77 -22.01
N LEU A 20 -14.97 41.89 -22.18
CA LEU A 20 -15.56 43.23 -22.33
C LEU A 20 -15.76 43.67 -23.78
N ALA A 21 -15.42 42.84 -24.76
CA ALA A 21 -15.56 43.18 -26.16
C ALA A 21 -16.69 42.36 -26.81
N HIS A 22 -17.65 43.09 -27.38
CA HIS A 22 -18.75 42.65 -28.25
C HIS A 22 -20.05 42.25 -27.55
N ALA A 23 -20.72 43.23 -26.92
CA ALA A 23 -22.18 43.24 -26.99
C ALA A 23 -22.55 43.46 -28.46
N GLU A 24 -22.94 42.39 -29.15
CA GLU A 24 -23.39 42.48 -30.54
C GLU A 24 -24.69 43.29 -30.59
N VAL A 25 -24.59 44.50 -31.15
CA VAL A 25 -25.75 45.34 -31.42
C VAL A 25 -26.64 44.59 -32.42
N LEU A 26 -27.93 44.43 -32.10
CA LEU A 26 -28.92 43.85 -33.00
C LEU A 26 -28.88 44.59 -34.34
N ARG A 27 -28.39 43.92 -35.40
CA ARG A 27 -28.32 44.50 -36.75
C ARG A 27 -29.57 44.20 -37.55
N VAL A 28 -30.17 43.03 -37.34
CA VAL A 28 -31.22 42.47 -38.21
C VAL A 28 -32.38 41.95 -37.35
N LEU A 29 -33.62 42.05 -37.84
CA LEU A 29 -34.80 41.42 -37.23
C LEU A 29 -35.30 40.28 -38.12
N ASP A 30 -35.41 39.07 -37.57
CA ASP A 30 -36.00 37.93 -38.29
C ASP A 30 -37.53 38.08 -38.31
N PHE A 31 -38.11 38.07 -39.51
CA PHE A 31 -39.56 38.14 -39.74
C PHE A 31 -40.00 36.93 -40.57
N GLN A 32 -41.01 36.23 -40.06
CA GLN A 32 -41.63 35.11 -40.75
C GLN A 32 -43.15 35.26 -40.77
N THR A 33 -43.76 35.05 -41.93
CA THR A 33 -45.22 35.08 -42.05
C THR A 33 -45.74 34.14 -43.14
N ILE A 34 -47.03 33.83 -43.09
CA ILE A 34 -47.75 33.05 -44.10
C ILE A 34 -48.39 34.01 -45.10
N VAL A 35 -48.26 33.71 -46.39
CA VAL A 35 -48.82 34.50 -47.49
C VAL A 35 -50.13 33.85 -47.96
N TYR A 36 -51.16 34.68 -48.13
CA TYR A 36 -52.46 34.27 -48.63
C TYR A 36 -52.74 34.93 -49.98
N ASP A 37 -53.37 34.20 -50.89
CA ASP A 37 -53.87 34.72 -52.17
C ASP A 37 -55.14 35.57 -51.98
N GLU A 38 -55.63 36.17 -53.07
CA GLU A 38 -56.87 36.97 -53.07
C GLU A 38 -58.12 36.18 -52.63
N ASN A 39 -58.06 34.84 -52.67
CA ASN A 39 -59.14 33.94 -52.27
C ASN A 39 -58.99 33.45 -50.82
N GLY A 40 -57.95 33.88 -50.10
CA GLY A 40 -57.66 33.45 -48.73
C GLY A 40 -57.01 32.07 -48.61
N ASN A 41 -56.55 31.47 -49.72
CA ASN A 41 -55.76 30.24 -49.68
C ASN A 41 -54.28 30.57 -49.46
N VAL A 42 -53.55 29.66 -48.84
CA VAL A 42 -52.11 29.78 -48.70
C VAL A 42 -51.45 29.68 -50.08
N THR A 43 -50.70 30.70 -50.49
CA THR A 43 -50.01 30.74 -51.79
C THR A 43 -48.95 29.63 -51.83
N GLN A 44 -48.91 28.82 -52.90
CA GLN A 44 -47.90 27.79 -53.08
C GLN A 44 -46.90 28.21 -54.15
N ASP A 45 -45.62 28.27 -53.78
CA ASP A 45 -44.45 28.34 -54.66
C ASP A 45 -44.48 29.48 -55.69
N GLU A 46 -44.65 30.70 -55.20
CA GLU A 46 -44.52 31.95 -55.97
C GLU A 46 -43.44 32.87 -55.39
N PHE A 47 -43.07 33.89 -56.15
CA PHE A 47 -42.26 35.01 -55.67
C PHE A 47 -43.18 36.18 -55.33
N VAL A 48 -42.92 36.86 -54.22
CA VAL A 48 -43.69 38.03 -53.80
C VAL A 48 -42.79 39.20 -53.49
N ASP A 49 -43.29 40.42 -53.73
CA ASP A 49 -42.61 41.64 -53.31
C ASP A 49 -43.11 42.03 -51.91
N VAL A 50 -42.18 42.23 -50.99
CA VAL A 50 -42.48 42.56 -49.59
C VAL A 50 -41.88 43.90 -49.23
N ASN A 51 -42.73 44.87 -48.89
CA ASN A 51 -42.35 46.16 -48.33
C ASN A 51 -42.56 46.13 -46.82
N ILE A 52 -41.52 46.48 -46.08
CA ILE A 52 -41.49 46.48 -44.62
C ILE A 52 -41.24 47.89 -44.13
N GLN A 53 -42.12 48.36 -43.26
CA GLN A 53 -41.99 49.66 -42.61
C GLN A 53 -42.04 49.51 -41.10
N ILE A 54 -41.14 50.18 -40.38
CA ILE A 54 -41.29 50.41 -38.95
C ILE A 54 -41.93 51.78 -38.79
N VAL A 55 -43.11 51.82 -38.17
CA VAL A 55 -43.91 53.04 -37.99
C VAL A 55 -44.06 53.38 -36.51
N ASP A 56 -44.29 54.66 -36.23
CA ASP A 56 -44.68 55.13 -34.89
C ASP A 56 -46.18 54.94 -34.60
N GLU A 57 -46.62 55.40 -33.43
CA GLU A 57 -48.03 55.35 -33.02
C GLU A 57 -48.98 56.22 -33.86
N ASN A 58 -48.44 57.15 -34.65
CA ASN A 58 -49.17 58.00 -35.58
C ASN A 58 -49.11 57.46 -37.03
N ASN A 59 -48.57 56.26 -37.23
CA ASN A 59 -48.33 55.63 -38.53
C ASN A 59 -47.34 56.42 -39.43
N THR A 60 -46.42 57.17 -38.82
CA THR A 60 -45.31 57.83 -39.51
C THR A 60 -44.20 56.80 -39.76
N PRO A 61 -43.72 56.62 -41.01
CA PRO A 61 -42.61 55.72 -41.28
C PRO A 61 -41.31 56.25 -40.69
N LEU A 62 -40.64 55.41 -39.90
CA LEU A 62 -39.34 55.67 -39.29
C LEU A 62 -38.22 54.90 -40.00
N PHE A 63 -38.55 53.76 -40.59
CA PHE A 63 -37.67 52.92 -41.39
C PHE A 63 -38.50 52.21 -42.46
N GLU A 64 -37.92 52.02 -43.64
CA GLU A 64 -38.55 51.37 -44.79
C GLU A 64 -37.52 50.55 -45.57
N GLU A 65 -37.90 49.35 -45.97
CA GLU A 65 -37.09 48.42 -46.74
C GLU A 65 -37.98 47.64 -47.72
N ASP A 66 -37.48 47.47 -48.94
CA ASP A 66 -38.14 46.71 -50.01
C ASP A 66 -37.36 45.43 -50.30
N HIS A 67 -38.07 44.30 -50.32
CA HIS A 67 -37.55 43.00 -50.75
C HIS A 67 -38.32 42.56 -52.00
N PHE A 68 -37.59 42.41 -53.11
CA PHE A 68 -38.16 41.99 -54.39
C PHE A 68 -37.95 40.50 -54.61
N GLU A 69 -38.91 39.85 -55.29
CA GLU A 69 -38.85 38.45 -55.67
C GLU A 69 -38.51 37.52 -54.48
N VAL A 70 -39.21 37.68 -53.36
CA VAL A 70 -39.02 36.85 -52.16
C VAL A 70 -39.66 35.49 -52.39
N PRO A 71 -38.92 34.37 -52.31
CA PRO A 71 -39.49 33.05 -52.53
C PRO A 71 -40.43 32.64 -51.40
N VAL A 72 -41.66 32.23 -51.76
CA VAL A 72 -42.63 31.65 -50.84
C VAL A 72 -42.38 30.14 -50.76
N THR A 73 -41.97 29.63 -49.60
CA THR A 73 -41.73 28.19 -49.38
C THR A 73 -42.81 27.62 -48.48
N ASN A 74 -43.60 26.67 -48.99
CA ASN A 74 -44.75 26.09 -48.25
C ASN A 74 -45.73 27.15 -47.73
N GLY A 75 -45.92 28.24 -48.49
CA GLY A 75 -46.80 29.32 -48.08
C GLY A 75 -46.23 30.31 -47.07
N ALA A 76 -44.97 30.16 -46.67
CA ALA A 76 -44.32 31.08 -45.77
C ALA A 76 -43.20 31.87 -46.46
N VAL A 77 -43.03 33.12 -46.04
CA VAL A 77 -41.85 33.94 -46.34
C VAL A 77 -41.03 34.14 -45.08
N LYS A 78 -39.71 34.15 -45.25
CA LYS A 78 -38.74 34.46 -44.20
C LYS A 78 -37.88 35.63 -44.69
N LEU A 79 -37.75 36.66 -43.86
CA LEU A 79 -37.04 37.89 -44.19
C LEU A 79 -36.19 38.35 -43.01
N ASP A 80 -35.01 38.86 -43.33
CA ASP A 80 -34.07 39.43 -42.39
C ASP A 80 -34.10 40.97 -42.55
N ILE A 81 -34.93 41.63 -41.73
CA ILE A 81 -35.16 43.09 -41.81
C ILE A 81 -33.91 43.84 -41.35
N GLY A 82 -33.46 44.78 -42.17
CA GLY A 82 -32.26 45.57 -41.99
C GLY A 82 -31.08 45.03 -42.79
N GLU A 83 -31.15 43.81 -43.34
CA GLU A 83 -30.02 43.23 -44.08
C GLU A 83 -29.65 44.08 -45.31
N THR A 84 -30.65 44.54 -46.08
CA THR A 84 -30.41 45.27 -47.34
C THR A 84 -29.79 46.66 -47.11
N LEU A 85 -30.06 47.26 -45.95
CA LEU A 85 -29.63 48.61 -45.59
C LEU A 85 -28.47 48.65 -44.60
N GLY A 86 -27.86 47.51 -44.27
CA GLY A 86 -26.73 47.42 -43.32
C GLY A 86 -27.12 47.48 -41.85
N GLY A 87 -28.42 47.37 -41.56
CA GLY A 87 -29.02 47.17 -40.25
C GLY A 87 -30.15 48.15 -39.95
N VAL A 88 -30.96 47.83 -38.93
CA VAL A 88 -31.98 48.76 -38.42
C VAL A 88 -31.31 49.79 -37.51
N PRO A 89 -31.45 51.11 -37.78
CA PRO A 89 -30.88 52.15 -36.92
C PRO A 89 -31.43 52.07 -35.49
N SER A 90 -30.54 52.15 -34.48
CA SER A 90 -30.92 51.96 -33.07
C SER A 90 -31.88 53.03 -32.53
N ASN A 91 -31.91 54.22 -33.13
CA ASN A 91 -32.86 55.28 -32.79
C ASN A 91 -34.30 54.95 -33.25
N VAL A 92 -34.48 54.16 -34.32
CA VAL A 92 -35.81 53.73 -34.79
C VAL A 92 -36.50 52.84 -33.75
N LEU A 93 -35.72 52.02 -33.04
CA LEU A 93 -36.20 51.10 -32.00
C LEU A 93 -36.13 51.69 -30.59
N ASN A 94 -36.02 53.01 -30.44
CA ASN A 94 -35.96 53.65 -29.13
C ASN A 94 -37.32 53.56 -28.41
N PRO A 95 -37.41 52.89 -27.23
CA PRO A 95 -38.65 52.75 -26.48
C PRO A 95 -39.11 54.06 -25.83
N THR A 96 -38.25 55.08 -25.69
CA THR A 96 -38.67 56.38 -25.15
C THR A 96 -39.54 57.16 -26.13
N ASP A 97 -39.40 56.89 -27.43
CA ASP A 97 -40.06 57.66 -28.49
C ASP A 97 -41.43 57.06 -28.85
N GLY A 98 -42.10 56.44 -27.87
CA GLY A 98 -43.39 55.79 -28.05
C GLY A 98 -43.32 54.36 -28.61
N ARG A 99 -44.49 53.73 -28.76
CA ARG A 99 -44.61 52.36 -29.28
C ARG A 99 -44.28 52.32 -30.77
N LYS A 100 -43.61 51.25 -31.20
CA LYS A 100 -43.24 51.00 -32.59
C LYS A 100 -44.03 49.83 -33.12
N PHE A 101 -44.40 49.91 -34.39
CA PHE A 101 -45.17 48.89 -35.07
C PHE A 101 -44.48 48.49 -36.37
N LEU A 102 -44.59 47.22 -36.73
CA LEU A 102 -44.20 46.71 -38.02
C LEU A 102 -45.42 46.73 -38.94
N ASN A 103 -45.31 47.47 -40.03
CA ASN A 103 -46.26 47.51 -41.14
C ASN A 103 -45.66 46.70 -42.29
N VAL A 104 -46.33 45.63 -42.68
CA VAL A 104 -45.87 44.72 -43.74
C VAL A 104 -46.87 44.78 -44.88
N ARG A 105 -46.34 44.96 -46.09
CA ARG A 105 -47.11 44.93 -47.33
C ARG A 105 -46.55 43.86 -48.25
N ILE A 106 -47.42 43.02 -48.78
CA ILE A 106 -47.10 41.93 -49.71
C ILE A 106 -47.88 42.21 -50.99
N ASN A 107 -47.19 42.36 -52.12
CA ASN A 107 -47.79 42.72 -53.42
C ASN A 107 -48.78 43.90 -53.31
N GLU A 108 -48.35 45.00 -52.70
CA GLU A 108 -49.14 46.22 -52.44
C GLU A 108 -50.32 46.10 -51.46
N THR A 109 -50.68 44.90 -51.01
CA THR A 109 -51.70 44.68 -49.97
C THR A 109 -51.07 44.61 -48.58
N SER A 110 -51.72 45.16 -47.56
CA SER A 110 -51.30 44.98 -46.15
C SER A 110 -52.22 43.96 -45.50
N PRO A 111 -51.87 42.67 -45.53
CA PRO A 111 -52.74 41.62 -45.00
C PRO A 111 -52.82 41.61 -43.47
N PHE A 112 -51.93 42.35 -42.79
CA PHE A 112 -51.82 42.37 -41.34
C PHE A 112 -52.19 43.74 -40.79
N SER A 113 -52.86 43.75 -39.64
CA SER A 113 -52.86 44.94 -38.78
C SER A 113 -51.44 45.24 -38.31
N LEU A 114 -51.13 46.51 -38.05
CA LEU A 114 -49.87 46.96 -37.47
C LEU A 114 -49.42 46.05 -36.31
N LEU A 115 -48.28 45.37 -36.47
CA LEU A 115 -47.77 44.40 -35.52
C LEU A 115 -46.93 45.13 -34.44
N PRO A 116 -47.31 45.11 -33.15
CA PRO A 116 -46.55 45.81 -32.13
C PRO A 116 -45.19 45.17 -31.90
N LEU A 117 -44.12 45.97 -31.93
CA LEU A 117 -42.76 45.54 -31.57
C LEU A 117 -42.57 45.58 -30.04
N SER A 118 -43.31 44.74 -29.32
CA SER A 118 -43.39 44.81 -27.84
C SER A 118 -42.27 44.09 -27.08
N SER A 119 -41.51 43.20 -27.73
CA SER A 119 -40.66 42.21 -27.05
C SER A 119 -39.16 42.27 -27.37
N VAL A 120 -38.73 43.02 -28.39
CA VAL A 120 -37.34 43.00 -28.87
C VAL A 120 -36.45 44.16 -28.37
N PRO A 121 -36.95 45.37 -28.02
CA PRO A 121 -36.03 46.45 -27.63
C PRO A 121 -35.47 46.35 -26.20
N TYR A 122 -36.12 45.62 -25.29
CA TYR A 122 -35.77 45.69 -23.87
C TYR A 122 -34.40 45.09 -23.54
N SER A 123 -33.87 44.16 -24.35
CA SER A 123 -32.53 43.60 -24.16
C SER A 123 -31.40 44.51 -24.67
N ILE A 124 -31.67 45.37 -25.66
CA ILE A 124 -30.69 46.35 -26.14
C ILE A 124 -30.65 47.57 -25.21
N TRP A 125 -31.83 47.95 -24.70
CA TRP A 125 -31.97 49.06 -23.77
C TRP A 125 -31.81 48.62 -22.31
N SER A 126 -31.72 47.34 -21.97
CA SER A 126 -31.40 46.91 -20.61
C SER A 126 -29.99 47.34 -20.19
N ASP A 127 -29.03 47.34 -21.11
CA ASP A 127 -27.70 47.88 -20.84
C ASP A 127 -27.74 49.40 -20.56
N LYS A 128 -28.65 50.13 -21.21
CA LYS A 128 -28.90 51.56 -20.90
C LYS A 128 -29.80 51.78 -19.69
N ALA A 129 -30.67 50.84 -19.33
CA ALA A 129 -31.48 50.91 -18.11
C ALA A 129 -30.65 50.54 -16.86
N MET A 130 -29.58 49.76 -17.04
CA MET A 130 -28.52 49.58 -16.04
C MET A 130 -27.50 50.72 -16.01
N ALA A 131 -27.50 51.60 -17.01
CA ALA A 131 -26.77 52.86 -16.93
C ALA A 131 -27.52 53.80 -15.98
N VAL A 132 -26.93 53.94 -14.80
CA VAL A 132 -27.25 54.94 -13.77
C VAL A 132 -27.69 56.25 -14.43
N ALA A 133 -28.85 56.80 -14.04
CA ALA A 133 -29.48 57.95 -14.69
C ALA A 133 -28.47 59.08 -14.99
N ASP A 134 -28.64 59.81 -16.10
CA ASP A 134 -27.74 60.90 -16.48
C ASP A 134 -27.57 61.90 -15.31
N GLY A 135 -26.32 62.05 -14.83
CA GLY A 135 -25.97 62.80 -13.61
C GLY A 135 -25.81 61.96 -12.33
N SER A 136 -25.98 60.64 -12.39
CA SER A 136 -25.75 59.74 -11.27
C SER A 136 -24.26 59.51 -11.04
N ILE A 137 -23.91 59.28 -9.77
CA ILE A 137 -22.54 58.98 -9.35
C ILE A 137 -22.18 57.57 -9.85
N THR A 138 -21.39 57.50 -10.91
CA THR A 138 -20.78 56.24 -11.40
C THR A 138 -19.46 55.98 -10.67
N ALA A 139 -18.97 54.74 -10.70
CA ALA A 139 -17.66 54.41 -10.14
C ALA A 139 -16.53 55.30 -10.72
N ASN A 140 -16.62 55.71 -11.98
CA ASN A 140 -15.65 56.59 -12.64
C ASN A 140 -15.74 58.06 -12.17
N SER A 141 -16.86 58.45 -11.57
CA SER A 141 -17.03 59.79 -10.97
C SER A 141 -16.54 59.87 -9.52
N LEU A 142 -16.22 58.73 -8.90
CA LEU A 142 -15.56 58.67 -7.60
C LEU A 142 -14.05 58.75 -7.83
N GLN A 143 -13.44 59.89 -7.50
CA GLN A 143 -11.99 59.98 -7.42
C GLN A 143 -11.47 59.05 -6.31
N ASP A 144 -10.29 58.46 -6.54
CA ASP A 144 -9.61 57.65 -5.56
C ASP A 144 -9.41 58.46 -4.26
N GLY A 145 -9.78 57.86 -3.11
CA GLY A 145 -9.77 58.52 -1.80
C GLY A 145 -10.99 59.37 -1.44
N ILE A 146 -12.05 59.45 -2.27
CA ILE A 146 -13.30 60.14 -1.87
C ILE A 146 -13.99 59.42 -0.70
N VAL A 147 -13.92 58.09 -0.66
CA VAL A 147 -14.45 57.28 0.45
C VAL A 147 -13.28 56.56 1.13
N GLU A 148 -12.86 57.09 2.27
CA GLU A 148 -11.83 56.48 3.11
C GLU A 148 -12.44 55.95 4.41
N ALA A 149 -11.76 55.01 5.07
CA ALA A 149 -12.17 54.47 6.37
C ALA A 149 -12.45 55.57 7.42
N ARG A 150 -11.71 56.69 7.37
CA ARG A 150 -11.90 57.85 8.27
C ARG A 150 -13.23 58.61 8.06
N HIS A 151 -13.89 58.42 6.91
CA HIS A 151 -15.20 59.01 6.62
C HIS A 151 -16.35 58.20 7.24
N PHE A 152 -16.07 57.01 7.77
CA PHE A 152 -17.02 56.21 8.53
C PHE A 152 -16.88 56.52 10.03
N SER A 153 -17.99 56.41 10.76
CA SER A 153 -17.95 56.58 12.22
C SER A 153 -17.12 55.45 12.85
N PRO A 154 -16.48 55.67 14.02
CA PRO A 154 -15.69 54.64 14.69
C PRO A 154 -16.45 53.35 15.02
N ASN A 155 -17.79 53.44 15.04
CA ASN A 155 -18.70 52.33 15.31
C ASN A 155 -19.49 51.91 14.06
N PHE A 156 -19.01 52.28 12.86
CA PHE A 156 -19.64 51.87 11.63
C PHE A 156 -19.43 50.37 11.43
N ASP A 157 -20.53 49.63 11.48
CA ASP A 157 -20.53 48.21 11.22
C ASP A 157 -20.84 47.98 9.72
N ILE A 158 -19.90 47.39 9.00
CA ILE A 158 -20.07 47.00 7.59
C ILE A 158 -21.26 46.03 7.43
N SER A 159 -21.61 45.27 8.46
CA SER A 159 -22.79 44.38 8.43
C SER A 159 -24.13 45.15 8.31
N SER A 160 -24.13 46.45 8.63
CA SER A 160 -25.30 47.32 8.51
C SER A 160 -25.50 47.92 7.11
N LEU A 161 -24.53 47.73 6.21
CA LEU A 161 -24.70 48.06 4.80
C LEU A 161 -25.69 47.07 4.17
N GLY A 162 -26.90 47.55 3.85
CA GLY A 162 -27.86 46.78 3.09
C GLY A 162 -27.23 46.32 1.77
N GLY A 163 -27.16 45.00 1.56
CA GLY A 163 -26.47 44.39 0.42
C GLY A 163 -25.30 43.47 0.79
N SER A 164 -24.97 43.34 2.08
CA SER A 164 -24.12 42.23 2.56
C SER A 164 -24.70 40.89 2.08
N ALA A 165 -23.89 40.12 1.34
CA ALA A 165 -24.28 38.78 0.92
C ALA A 165 -24.33 37.88 2.15
N THR A 166 -25.52 37.43 2.51
CA THR A 166 -25.69 36.33 3.46
C THR A 166 -25.06 35.06 2.89
N ASP A 167 -24.67 34.11 3.74
CA ASP A 167 -24.16 32.79 3.29
C ASP A 167 -25.08 32.10 2.28
N ALA A 168 -26.40 32.36 2.35
CA ALA A 168 -27.39 31.85 1.40
C ALA A 168 -27.27 32.43 -0.02
N GLN A 169 -26.62 33.58 -0.17
CA GLN A 169 -26.39 34.26 -1.45
C GLN A 169 -25.02 33.93 -2.06
N ILE A 170 -24.16 33.20 -1.34
CA ILE A 170 -22.89 32.70 -1.86
C ILE A 170 -23.18 31.45 -2.72
N PRO A 171 -22.83 31.45 -4.02
CA PRO A 171 -23.06 30.33 -4.92
C PRO A 171 -22.48 29.02 -4.39
N GLU A 172 -23.14 27.90 -4.70
CA GLU A 172 -22.62 26.57 -4.40
C GLU A 172 -21.23 26.39 -5.04
N GLY A 173 -20.27 25.91 -4.26
CA GLY A 173 -18.88 25.71 -4.70
C GLY A 173 -17.89 26.79 -4.24
N ILE A 174 -18.35 27.88 -3.62
CA ILE A 174 -17.49 28.81 -2.90
C ILE A 174 -17.62 28.52 -1.40
N ALA A 175 -16.50 28.26 -0.74
CA ALA A 175 -16.46 27.97 0.69
C ALA A 175 -16.93 29.19 1.49
N ARG A 176 -17.94 28.99 2.33
CA ARG A 176 -18.47 30.01 3.25
C ARG A 176 -17.56 30.15 4.45
N ASP A 177 -17.59 31.29 5.13
CA ASP A 177 -16.74 31.54 6.30
C ASP A 177 -16.95 30.46 7.38
N THR A 178 -18.20 30.05 7.61
CA THR A 178 -18.55 28.97 8.53
C THR A 178 -17.91 27.64 8.13
N GLU A 179 -17.86 27.34 6.83
CA GLU A 179 -17.27 26.10 6.29
C GLU A 179 -15.75 26.13 6.42
N VAL A 180 -15.11 27.26 6.11
CA VAL A 180 -13.66 27.45 6.26
C VAL A 180 -13.25 27.29 7.73
N ILE A 181 -13.99 27.88 8.67
CA ILE A 181 -13.70 27.73 10.11
C ILE A 181 -13.84 26.28 10.55
N GLN A 182 -14.87 25.57 10.06
CA GLN A 182 -15.10 24.17 10.38
C GLN A 182 -13.97 23.29 9.83
N ASP A 183 -13.55 23.52 8.59
CA ASP A 183 -12.47 22.78 7.95
C ASP A 183 -11.12 23.01 8.63
N ILE A 184 -10.82 24.25 9.01
CA ILE A 184 -9.63 24.57 9.81
C ILE A 184 -9.68 23.82 11.15
N THR A 185 -10.83 23.83 11.83
CA THR A 185 -11.01 23.14 13.11
C THR A 185 -10.80 21.63 12.96
N ASN A 186 -11.37 21.03 11.91
CA ASN A 186 -11.19 19.62 11.59
C ASN A 186 -9.71 19.29 11.30
N ALA A 187 -9.02 20.13 10.52
CA ALA A 187 -7.61 19.96 10.21
C ALA A 187 -6.72 20.04 11.47
N VAL A 188 -7.00 20.99 12.38
CA VAL A 188 -6.28 21.12 13.65
C VAL A 188 -6.49 19.88 14.52
N ASN A 189 -7.73 19.38 14.64
CA ASN A 189 -8.03 18.16 15.41
C ASN A 189 -7.29 16.94 14.84
N ASN A 190 -7.24 16.80 13.51
CA ASN A 190 -6.50 15.73 12.85
C ASN A 190 -4.99 15.82 13.11
N LEU A 191 -4.41 17.03 13.05
CA LEU A 191 -2.99 17.25 13.34
C LEU A 191 -2.65 16.94 14.80
N GLN A 192 -3.52 17.31 15.74
CA GLN A 192 -3.36 16.95 17.16
C GLN A 192 -3.36 15.43 17.35
N ALA A 193 -4.27 14.71 16.69
CA ALA A 193 -4.31 13.25 16.75
C ALA A 193 -3.02 12.61 16.20
N VAL A 194 -2.47 13.12 15.08
CA VAL A 194 -1.18 12.67 14.55
C VAL A 194 -0.03 12.99 15.51
N GLY A 195 -0.05 14.15 16.17
CA GLY A 195 0.92 14.51 17.20
C GLY A 195 0.95 13.52 18.37
N VAL A 196 -0.22 13.11 18.86
CA VAL A 196 -0.35 12.09 19.92
C VAL A 196 0.21 10.73 19.45
N GLN A 197 -0.05 10.33 18.21
CA GLN A 197 0.49 9.08 17.67
C GLN A 197 2.02 9.11 17.53
N LEU A 198 2.59 10.25 17.12
CA LEU A 198 4.04 10.42 17.04
C LEU A 198 4.70 10.35 18.43
N ASP A 199 4.05 10.91 19.45
CA ASP A 199 4.54 10.83 20.84
C ASP A 199 4.48 9.39 21.38
N GLN A 200 3.40 8.66 21.06
CA GLN A 200 3.30 7.21 21.34
C GLN A 200 4.40 6.42 20.62
N ASN A 201 4.75 6.76 19.38
CA ASN A 201 5.85 6.12 18.67
C ASN A 201 7.23 6.48 19.26
N GLY A 202 7.39 7.71 19.76
CA GLY A 202 8.60 8.13 20.48
C GLY A 202 8.80 7.35 21.78
N THR A 203 7.74 7.16 22.56
CA THR A 203 7.79 6.33 23.78
C THR A 203 8.06 4.86 23.48
N PHE A 204 7.50 4.31 22.40
CA PHE A 204 7.83 2.95 21.94
C PHE A 204 9.32 2.81 21.59
N ALA A 205 9.90 3.78 20.86
CA ALA A 205 11.32 3.76 20.53
C ALA A 205 12.21 3.82 21.80
N ALA A 206 11.81 4.60 22.81
CA ALA A 206 12.51 4.65 24.09
C ALA A 206 12.43 3.31 24.85
N GLN A 207 11.24 2.70 24.94
CA GLN A 207 11.03 1.39 25.56
C GLN A 207 11.80 0.28 24.85
N LEU A 208 11.85 0.33 23.52
CA LEU A 208 12.64 -0.62 22.72
C LEU A 208 14.13 -0.46 23.01
N GLY A 209 14.64 0.78 23.11
CA GLY A 209 16.02 1.07 23.48
C GLY A 209 16.38 0.48 24.85
N GLU A 210 15.54 0.69 25.86
CA GLU A 210 15.73 0.14 27.20
C GLU A 210 15.71 -1.40 27.21
N THR A 211 14.75 -2.01 26.51
CA THR A 211 14.64 -3.47 26.41
C THR A 211 15.87 -4.09 25.75
N VAL A 212 16.36 -3.48 24.66
CA VAL A 212 17.57 -3.95 23.96
C VAL A 212 18.81 -3.79 24.84
N GLN A 213 18.93 -2.68 25.58
CA GLN A 213 20.05 -2.47 26.50
C GLN A 213 20.06 -3.53 27.61
N ILE A 214 18.93 -3.79 28.27
CA ILE A 214 18.81 -4.83 29.30
C ILE A 214 19.15 -6.21 28.73
N ALA A 215 18.67 -6.52 27.52
CA ALA A 215 18.98 -7.78 26.86
C ALA A 215 20.49 -7.93 26.57
N MET A 216 21.16 -6.85 26.15
CA MET A 216 22.61 -6.82 25.93
C MET A 216 23.38 -7.01 27.25
N GLU A 217 22.99 -6.34 28.33
CA GLU A 217 23.63 -6.47 29.65
C GLU A 217 23.50 -7.91 30.20
N ASN A 218 22.34 -8.53 30.04
CA ASN A 218 22.12 -9.94 30.40
C ASN A 218 22.99 -10.89 29.55
N LEU A 219 23.13 -10.63 28.25
CA LEU A 219 23.99 -11.44 27.38
C LEU A 219 25.46 -11.33 27.79
N PHE A 220 25.96 -10.12 28.07
CA PHE A 220 27.34 -9.93 28.52
C PHE A 220 27.62 -10.63 29.84
N THR A 221 26.69 -10.56 30.79
CA THR A 221 26.79 -11.30 32.06
C THR A 221 26.90 -12.81 31.82
N ARG A 222 26.00 -13.38 30.99
CA ARG A 222 26.02 -14.82 30.66
C ARG A 222 27.29 -15.26 29.96
N ILE A 223 27.83 -14.45 29.04
CA ILE A 223 29.11 -14.71 28.38
C ILE A 223 30.25 -14.72 29.41
N GLY A 224 30.24 -13.78 30.35
CA GLY A 224 31.21 -13.72 31.44
C GLY A 224 31.18 -14.97 32.32
N GLU A 225 29.99 -15.39 32.75
CA GLU A 225 29.78 -16.60 33.56
C GLU A 225 30.27 -17.88 32.84
N GLU A 226 29.87 -18.07 31.58
CA GLU A 226 30.28 -19.23 30.77
C GLU A 226 31.79 -19.24 30.52
N THR A 227 32.38 -18.06 30.23
CA THR A 227 33.83 -17.94 30.04
C THR A 227 34.58 -18.29 31.33
N GLY A 228 34.10 -17.81 32.48
CA GLY A 228 34.66 -18.15 33.79
C GLY A 228 34.58 -19.64 34.09
N ALA A 229 33.43 -20.26 33.81
CA ALA A 229 33.24 -21.71 33.98
C ALA A 229 34.20 -22.54 33.11
N ARG A 230 34.42 -22.13 31.85
CA ARG A 230 35.39 -22.78 30.95
C ARG A 230 36.82 -22.65 31.44
N ILE A 231 37.23 -21.46 31.89
CA ILE A 231 38.57 -21.24 32.47
C ILE A 231 38.79 -22.15 33.69
N ALA A 232 37.78 -22.27 34.56
CA ALA A 232 37.86 -23.16 35.72
C ALA A 232 38.00 -24.63 35.30
N ALA A 233 37.19 -25.09 34.34
CA ALA A 233 37.25 -26.46 33.83
C ALA A 233 38.60 -26.79 33.16
N ASP A 234 39.16 -25.85 32.38
CA ASP A 234 40.49 -26.01 31.78
C ASP A 234 41.60 -26.08 32.83
N SER A 235 41.52 -25.27 33.89
CA SER A 235 42.44 -25.33 35.03
C SER A 235 42.39 -26.68 35.75
N ASP A 236 41.18 -27.23 35.96
CA ASP A 236 41.00 -28.54 36.56
C ASP A 236 41.59 -29.65 35.67
N LEU A 237 41.36 -29.57 34.35
CA LEU A 237 41.92 -30.53 33.39
C LEU A 237 43.45 -30.48 33.38
N GLN A 238 44.05 -29.29 33.39
CA GLN A 238 45.51 -29.14 33.50
C GLN A 238 46.05 -29.78 34.78
N SER A 239 45.35 -29.60 35.90
CA SER A 239 45.72 -30.21 37.19
C SER A 239 45.67 -31.74 37.12
N GLN A 240 44.65 -32.31 36.48
CA GLN A 240 44.54 -33.76 36.25
C GLN A 240 45.65 -34.30 35.33
N VAL A 241 45.98 -33.57 34.25
CA VAL A 241 47.07 -33.95 33.34
C VAL A 241 48.41 -34.00 34.09
N ILE A 242 48.70 -32.99 34.91
CA ILE A 242 49.90 -32.97 35.75
C ILE A 242 49.92 -34.16 36.72
N GLN A 243 48.79 -34.46 37.37
CA GLN A 243 48.69 -35.61 38.28
C GLN A 243 48.92 -36.93 37.55
N ASN A 244 48.33 -37.10 36.37
CA ASN A 244 48.50 -38.31 35.55
C ASN A 244 49.95 -38.46 35.08
N GLN A 245 50.62 -37.37 34.69
CA GLN A 245 52.04 -37.38 34.35
C GLN A 245 52.89 -37.85 35.53
N ASN A 246 52.65 -37.30 36.74
CA ASN A 246 53.34 -37.74 37.95
C ASN A 246 53.10 -39.23 38.26
N ASN A 247 51.88 -39.73 38.04
CA ASN A 247 51.56 -41.15 38.23
C ASN A 247 52.32 -42.04 37.23
N ILE A 248 52.42 -41.62 35.96
CA ILE A 248 53.18 -42.32 34.92
C ILE A 248 54.66 -42.35 35.31
N ASP A 249 55.23 -41.22 35.73
CA ASP A 249 56.63 -41.13 36.12
C ASP A 249 56.94 -42.04 37.34
N LEU A 250 56.00 -42.15 38.28
CA LEU A 250 56.10 -43.08 39.41
C LEU A 250 56.07 -44.56 38.96
N LEU A 251 55.26 -44.90 37.96
CA LEU A 251 55.20 -46.26 37.42
C LEU A 251 56.47 -46.62 36.64
N LEU A 252 56.99 -45.70 35.83
CA LEU A 252 58.21 -45.91 35.06
C LEU A 252 59.45 -46.03 35.94
N ASN A 253 59.48 -45.34 37.08
CA ASN A 253 60.60 -45.38 38.02
C ASN A 253 60.48 -46.49 39.07
N ARG A 254 59.43 -47.34 39.03
CA ARG A 254 59.38 -48.53 39.90
C ARG A 254 60.38 -49.57 39.39
N PRO A 255 61.31 -50.06 40.22
CA PRO A 255 62.16 -51.18 39.83
C PRO A 255 61.26 -52.35 39.45
N ILE A 256 61.45 -52.86 38.23
CA ILE A 256 60.73 -54.04 37.74
C ILE A 256 61.02 -55.14 38.76
N PRO A 257 60.02 -55.65 39.50
CA PRO A 257 60.26 -56.77 40.39
C PRO A 257 60.81 -57.89 39.52
N ASP A 258 61.97 -58.43 39.90
CA ASP A 258 62.60 -59.56 39.24
C ASP A 258 61.71 -60.78 39.46
N VAL A 259 60.64 -60.87 38.66
CA VAL A 259 59.78 -62.03 38.62
C VAL A 259 60.56 -63.04 37.80
N GLY A 260 61.31 -63.90 38.49
CA GLY A 260 61.86 -65.12 37.92
C GLY A 260 60.72 -66.01 37.42
N VAL A 261 60.18 -65.68 36.24
CA VAL A 261 59.28 -66.54 35.49
C VAL A 261 60.17 -67.50 34.73
N ASP A 262 60.40 -68.67 35.31
CA ASP A 262 60.99 -69.81 34.63
C ASP A 262 60.05 -70.28 33.51
N LEU A 263 60.30 -69.78 32.29
CA LEU A 263 59.57 -70.10 31.07
C LEU A 263 59.89 -71.50 30.52
N SER A 264 60.61 -72.36 31.26
CA SER A 264 61.06 -73.66 30.74
C SER A 264 60.06 -74.82 30.85
N THR A 265 58.84 -74.64 31.42
CA THR A 265 57.95 -75.79 31.72
C THR A 265 56.45 -75.65 31.37
N GLN A 266 56.04 -74.81 30.41
CA GLN A 266 54.67 -74.89 29.87
C GLN A 266 54.60 -75.03 28.35
N SER A 267 55.02 -76.21 27.90
CA SER A 267 54.51 -76.83 26.68
C SER A 267 53.20 -77.54 27.02
N GLY A 268 52.08 -77.01 26.53
CA GLY A 268 50.82 -77.75 26.43
C GLY A 268 49.66 -77.16 27.22
N SER A 269 48.89 -76.29 26.56
CA SER A 269 47.41 -76.35 26.53
C SER A 269 46.88 -75.06 25.92
N THR A 270 46.46 -75.12 24.66
CA THR A 270 45.84 -74.03 23.89
C THR A 270 44.35 -73.85 24.18
N THR A 271 43.83 -74.25 25.36
CA THR A 271 42.37 -74.35 25.57
C THR A 271 41.73 -73.38 26.56
N THR A 272 42.45 -72.38 27.09
CA THR A 272 41.84 -71.45 28.08
C THR A 272 42.16 -69.97 27.85
N PHE A 273 42.16 -69.53 26.59
CA PHE A 273 42.13 -68.10 26.25
C PHE A 273 40.70 -67.54 26.03
N GLN A 274 39.67 -68.38 26.16
CA GLN A 274 38.28 -67.97 25.90
C GLN A 274 37.53 -67.35 27.09
N SER A 275 38.07 -67.38 28.32
CA SER A 275 37.34 -66.88 29.51
C SER A 275 37.73 -65.47 29.95
N ALA A 276 38.67 -64.79 29.27
CA ALA A 276 39.17 -63.47 29.71
C ALA A 276 38.37 -62.27 29.18
N PHE A 277 37.46 -62.45 28.21
CA PHE A 277 36.70 -61.34 27.62
C PHE A 277 35.28 -61.16 28.17
N SER A 278 34.80 -62.02 29.09
CA SER A 278 33.40 -61.99 29.55
C SER A 278 33.08 -60.93 30.61
N ARG A 279 33.97 -59.96 30.86
CA ARG A 279 33.76 -58.88 31.84
C ARG A 279 34.24 -57.54 31.29
N LEU A 280 33.70 -57.13 30.15
CA LEU A 280 33.67 -55.70 29.81
C LEU A 280 32.39 -55.12 30.42
N ASP A 281 32.52 -54.59 31.64
CA ASP A 281 31.46 -53.85 32.34
C ASP A 281 31.34 -52.47 31.69
N THR A 282 30.42 -52.32 30.73
CA THR A 282 30.19 -51.04 30.03
C THR A 282 29.28 -50.15 30.87
N ARG A 283 29.83 -49.53 31.91
CA ARG A 283 29.25 -48.29 32.45
C ARG A 283 29.81 -47.11 31.67
N VAL A 284 29.01 -46.57 30.75
CA VAL A 284 29.36 -45.40 29.94
C VAL A 284 28.92 -44.14 30.69
N PRO A 285 29.83 -43.22 31.10
CA PRO A 285 29.44 -41.95 31.68
C PRO A 285 28.89 -41.02 30.59
N GLY A 286 27.82 -40.29 30.89
CA GLY A 286 27.06 -39.51 29.91
C GLY A 286 27.88 -38.49 29.12
N GLY A 287 27.90 -38.68 27.79
CA GLY A 287 28.43 -37.79 26.77
C GLY A 287 27.95 -38.25 25.39
N ASN A 288 28.01 -37.39 24.37
CA ASN A 288 27.65 -37.73 22.98
C ASN A 288 28.68 -38.69 22.36
N GLU A 289 28.70 -39.95 22.81
CA GLU A 289 29.70 -40.93 22.39
C GLU A 289 29.16 -41.94 21.37
N LEU A 290 30.06 -42.43 20.51
CA LEU A 290 29.82 -43.49 19.54
C LEU A 290 30.01 -44.84 20.23
N GLY A 291 28.95 -45.65 20.29
CA GLY A 291 29.03 -47.03 20.79
C GLY A 291 29.39 -47.98 19.65
N VAL A 292 30.24 -48.97 19.93
CA VAL A 292 30.54 -50.08 19.02
C VAL A 292 30.13 -51.38 19.69
N ILE A 293 29.21 -52.12 19.09
CA ILE A 293 28.87 -53.49 19.53
C ILE A 293 29.41 -54.45 18.48
N GLN A 294 30.32 -55.33 18.88
CA GLN A 294 30.77 -56.45 18.07
C GLN A 294 29.75 -57.59 18.20
N LEU A 295 29.08 -57.94 17.10
CA LEU A 295 27.95 -58.87 17.11
C LEU A 295 28.37 -60.32 16.92
N ALA A 296 29.41 -60.56 16.10
CA ALA A 296 29.90 -61.89 15.82
C ALA A 296 31.32 -61.83 15.26
N GLU A 297 32.09 -62.86 15.58
CA GLU A 297 33.37 -63.15 14.95
C GLU A 297 33.28 -64.56 14.35
N THR A 298 33.56 -64.67 13.06
CA THR A 298 33.56 -65.96 12.36
C THR A 298 34.92 -66.16 11.71
N ILE A 299 35.47 -67.34 11.92
CA ILE A 299 36.71 -67.80 11.31
C ILE A 299 36.33 -68.53 10.02
N ILE A 300 36.87 -68.09 8.88
CA ILE A 300 36.65 -68.75 7.59
C ILE A 300 37.94 -69.36 7.05
N SER A 301 37.79 -70.42 6.25
CA SER A 301 38.94 -71.13 5.68
C SER A 301 39.66 -70.28 4.63
N PRO A 302 40.97 -70.46 4.43
CA PRO A 302 41.72 -69.73 3.40
C PRO A 302 41.11 -69.96 2.01
N GLY A 303 40.67 -68.89 1.34
CA GLY A 303 40.07 -68.92 0.01
C GLY A 303 38.56 -68.70 -0.04
N GLU A 304 37.88 -68.64 1.11
CA GLU A 304 36.49 -68.20 1.19
C GLU A 304 36.42 -66.68 1.36
N GLU A 305 35.51 -66.01 0.65
CA GLU A 305 35.24 -64.58 0.86
C GLU A 305 34.31 -64.39 2.07
N CYS A 306 34.55 -63.37 2.89
CA CYS A 306 33.60 -62.96 3.94
C CYS A 306 32.28 -62.53 3.27
N LYS A 307 31.36 -63.47 3.07
CA LYS A 307 30.04 -63.15 2.51
C LYS A 307 29.30 -62.25 3.50
N PRO A 308 28.73 -61.11 3.05
CA PRO A 308 27.88 -60.33 3.93
C PRO A 308 26.76 -61.23 4.45
N LEU A 309 26.51 -61.22 5.75
CA LEU A 309 25.34 -61.85 6.34
C LEU A 309 24.13 -61.41 5.49
N THR A 310 23.48 -62.37 4.81
CA THR A 310 22.22 -62.11 4.09
C THR A 310 21.29 -61.46 5.09
N ALA A 311 21.02 -60.17 4.84
CA ALA A 311 20.54 -59.24 5.85
C ALA A 311 19.42 -59.87 6.70
N PRO A 312 19.60 -60.02 8.03
CA PRO A 312 18.42 -60.18 8.86
C PRO A 312 17.56 -58.94 8.60
N VAL A 313 16.32 -59.14 8.16
CA VAL A 313 15.32 -58.08 8.11
C VAL A 313 15.10 -57.69 9.57
N VAL A 314 15.82 -56.67 10.03
CA VAL A 314 15.62 -56.11 11.36
C VAL A 314 14.33 -55.30 11.29
N ASN A 315 13.20 -55.97 11.51
CA ASN A 315 11.91 -55.31 11.72
C ASN A 315 11.93 -54.67 13.11
N MET A 316 12.28 -53.39 13.18
CA MET A 316 12.21 -52.60 14.41
C MET A 316 10.77 -52.16 14.66
N TRP A 317 10.15 -52.74 15.69
CA TRP A 317 8.92 -52.22 16.27
C TRP A 317 9.27 -51.38 17.49
N LEU A 318 9.05 -50.07 17.39
CA LEU A 318 9.06 -49.17 18.55
C LEU A 318 7.74 -49.33 19.29
N THR A 319 7.67 -50.24 20.26
CA THR A 319 6.57 -50.26 21.23
C THR A 319 6.95 -49.38 22.42
N ASN A 320 6.46 -48.14 22.39
CA ASN A 320 6.54 -47.24 23.54
C ASN A 320 5.53 -47.71 24.58
N SER A 321 5.96 -48.47 25.59
CA SER A 321 5.07 -49.00 26.64
C SER A 321 5.36 -48.36 28.00
N HIS A 322 5.24 -47.04 28.12
CA HIS A 322 4.80 -46.36 29.34
C HIS A 322 4.64 -44.86 29.05
N ALA A 323 3.40 -44.38 29.10
CA ALA A 323 3.07 -42.96 29.00
C ALA A 323 2.43 -42.53 30.32
N ASP A 324 3.25 -42.10 31.27
CA ASP A 324 2.79 -41.14 32.28
C ASP A 324 3.19 -39.75 31.78
N TYR A 325 2.16 -39.03 31.31
CA TYR A 325 2.27 -37.68 30.77
C TYR A 325 2.16 -36.68 31.93
N SER A 326 3.23 -35.93 32.21
CA SER A 326 3.13 -34.61 32.84
C SER A 326 3.99 -33.61 32.09
N ASP A 327 3.29 -32.72 31.41
CA ASP A 327 3.62 -31.39 30.87
C ASP A 327 5.08 -30.98 30.63
N ASN A 328 5.27 -30.51 29.39
CA ASN A 328 6.38 -29.73 28.83
C ASN A 328 7.61 -30.51 28.35
N GLY A 329 7.52 -30.92 27.08
CA GLY A 329 8.68 -31.18 26.23
C GLY A 329 8.68 -32.60 25.67
N THR A 330 8.26 -32.76 24.42
CA THR A 330 8.49 -33.99 23.65
C THR A 330 9.99 -34.20 23.47
N ALA A 331 10.61 -34.99 24.34
CA ALA A 331 11.94 -35.54 24.11
C ALA A 331 11.85 -36.57 22.98
N THR A 332 12.02 -36.10 21.75
CA THR A 332 12.20 -36.96 20.58
C THR A 332 13.67 -37.39 20.55
N SER A 333 13.97 -38.56 21.09
CA SER A 333 15.28 -39.18 20.92
C SER A 333 15.38 -39.74 19.51
N PHE A 334 16.19 -39.11 18.67
CA PHE A 334 16.47 -39.57 17.32
C PHE A 334 17.74 -40.43 17.29
N ILE A 335 17.58 -41.72 17.03
CA ILE A 335 18.70 -42.58 16.60
C ILE A 335 18.98 -42.21 15.14
N SER A 336 20.11 -41.55 14.90
CA SER A 336 20.30 -40.81 13.65
C SER A 336 21.08 -41.60 12.59
N TYR A 337 21.88 -42.61 12.94
CA TYR A 337 22.70 -43.33 11.95
C TYR A 337 23.06 -44.75 12.39
N TRP A 338 23.03 -45.68 11.42
CA TRP A 338 23.52 -47.05 11.54
C TRP A 338 24.48 -47.35 10.38
N HIS A 339 25.68 -47.81 10.69
CA HIS A 339 26.55 -48.46 9.71
C HIS A 339 26.91 -49.86 10.22
N LEU A 340 26.51 -50.88 9.44
CA LEU A 340 27.16 -52.18 9.53
C LEU A 340 28.53 -52.05 8.89
N TYR A 341 29.57 -52.35 9.66
CA TYR A 341 30.91 -52.49 9.09
C TYR A 341 31.34 -53.95 9.20
N ASN A 342 31.95 -54.43 8.13
CA ASN A 342 32.61 -55.73 8.08
C ASN A 342 34.11 -55.48 8.04
N ARG A 343 34.84 -56.07 8.98
CA ARG A 343 36.30 -55.96 9.02
C ARG A 343 36.90 -57.36 8.99
N ALA A 344 37.66 -57.63 7.95
CA ALA A 344 38.43 -58.85 7.80
C ALA A 344 39.88 -58.59 8.23
N TYR A 345 40.41 -59.43 9.10
CA TYR A 345 41.82 -59.39 9.49
C TYR A 345 42.44 -60.77 9.34
N ASN A 346 43.65 -60.83 8.80
CA ASN A 346 44.40 -62.07 8.65
C ASN A 346 45.43 -62.16 9.78
N PHE A 347 45.30 -63.16 10.63
CA PHE A 347 46.26 -63.46 11.69
C PHE A 347 46.74 -64.90 11.53
N GLY A 348 48.01 -65.09 11.18
CA GLY A 348 48.61 -66.42 11.05
C GLY A 348 48.02 -67.31 9.94
N GLY A 349 47.47 -66.74 8.86
CA GLY A 349 46.87 -67.48 7.74
C GLY A 349 45.38 -67.80 7.92
N VAL A 350 44.79 -67.35 9.02
CA VAL A 350 43.36 -67.48 9.31
C VAL A 350 42.69 -66.12 9.15
N ILE A 351 41.58 -66.06 8.38
CA ILE A 351 40.81 -64.84 8.18
C ILE A 351 39.70 -64.77 9.23
N HIS A 352 39.74 -63.72 10.04
CA HIS A 352 38.70 -63.37 11.01
C HIS A 352 37.80 -62.31 10.39
N CYS A 353 36.52 -62.63 10.20
CA CYS A 353 35.50 -61.64 9.82
C CYS A 353 34.78 -61.17 11.09
N SER A 354 34.90 -59.88 11.41
CA SER A 354 34.17 -59.26 12.53
C SER A 354 33.05 -58.37 11.99
N TYR A 355 31.84 -58.56 12.53
CA TYR A 355 30.68 -57.74 12.22
C TYR A 355 30.36 -56.88 13.43
N GLY A 356 30.31 -55.56 13.21
CA GLY A 356 29.95 -54.61 14.25
C GLY A 356 28.81 -53.69 13.81
N ILE A 357 28.03 -53.24 14.79
CA ILE A 357 27.09 -52.14 14.62
C ILE A 357 27.64 -50.92 15.33
N LEU A 358 27.78 -49.83 14.57
CA LEU A 358 28.03 -48.50 15.08
C LEU A 358 26.71 -47.77 15.23
N TYR A 359 26.45 -47.25 16.42
CA TYR A 359 25.26 -46.46 16.71
C TYR A 359 25.63 -45.19 17.49
N LYS A 360 24.82 -44.15 17.28
CA LYS A 360 24.93 -42.89 18.01
C LYS A 360 23.61 -42.60 18.71
N LEU A 361 23.65 -42.52 20.04
CA LEU A 361 22.54 -42.01 20.84
C LEU A 361 22.83 -40.53 21.12
N SER A 362 21.97 -39.64 20.64
CA SER A 362 22.06 -38.22 20.98
C SER A 362 21.05 -37.92 22.09
N ASN A 363 21.49 -37.19 23.12
CA ASN A 363 20.63 -36.72 24.22
C ASN A 363 19.93 -37.83 25.04
N TYR A 364 20.63 -38.94 25.32
CA TYR A 364 20.09 -40.01 26.17
C TYR A 364 20.91 -40.19 27.44
N ARG A 365 20.22 -40.31 28.59
CA ARG A 365 20.79 -40.71 29.88
C ARG A 365 19.99 -41.89 30.43
N GLY A 366 20.59 -43.08 30.39
CA GLY A 366 19.97 -44.31 30.92
C GLY A 366 20.74 -45.56 30.53
N ASP A 367 20.30 -46.71 31.02
CA ASP A 367 20.88 -48.02 30.68
C ASP A 367 20.16 -48.62 29.48
N VAL A 368 20.92 -48.93 28.42
CA VAL A 368 20.44 -49.67 27.26
C VAL A 368 20.92 -51.12 27.38
N LYS A 369 19.99 -52.07 27.45
CA LYS A 369 20.32 -53.50 27.38
C LYS A 369 20.05 -54.00 25.97
N PHE A 370 21.01 -54.73 25.42
CA PHE A 370 20.89 -55.44 24.16
C PHE A 370 20.79 -56.93 24.46
N ASP A 371 19.81 -57.62 23.87
CA ASP A 371 19.63 -59.05 23.97
C ASP A 371 19.50 -59.65 22.56
N LEU A 372 20.24 -60.72 22.30
CA LEU A 372 20.28 -61.39 21.01
C LEU A 372 19.50 -62.70 21.13
N ASN A 373 18.28 -62.72 20.59
CA ASN A 373 17.45 -63.92 20.57
C ASN A 373 17.37 -64.45 19.14
N GLY A 374 18.24 -65.41 18.81
CA GLY A 374 18.38 -65.95 17.46
C GLY A 374 18.99 -64.93 16.49
N THR A 375 18.31 -64.65 15.37
CA THR A 375 18.76 -63.64 14.37
C THR A 375 18.25 -62.23 14.67
N THR A 376 17.54 -62.03 15.77
CA THR A 376 16.89 -60.77 16.11
C THR A 376 17.58 -60.12 17.30
N LEU A 377 18.06 -58.89 17.09
CA LEU A 377 18.58 -58.04 18.16
C LEU A 377 17.41 -57.30 18.80
N HIS A 378 17.11 -57.63 20.05
CA HIS A 378 16.21 -56.87 20.90
C HIS A 378 17.02 -55.87 21.72
N TRP A 379 16.44 -54.70 21.97
CA TRP A 379 17.00 -53.76 22.92
C TRP A 379 15.89 -53.23 23.81
N THR A 380 16.24 -52.95 25.06
CA THR A 380 15.30 -52.41 26.04
C THR A 380 15.98 -51.28 26.78
N ILE A 381 15.30 -50.13 26.81
CA ILE A 381 15.63 -49.02 27.71
C ILE A 381 14.94 -49.33 29.03
N THR A 382 15.73 -49.55 30.08
CA THR A 382 15.19 -49.99 31.38
C THR A 382 14.92 -48.82 32.32
N GLU A 383 15.51 -47.64 32.09
CA GLU A 383 15.34 -46.44 32.92
C GLU A 383 15.76 -45.19 32.12
N ILE A 384 14.87 -44.21 31.98
CA ILE A 384 15.17 -42.87 31.42
C ILE A 384 15.37 -41.93 32.61
N ARG A 385 16.54 -41.32 32.76
CA ARG A 385 16.83 -40.35 33.83
C ARG A 385 16.96 -38.92 33.32
#